data_AF-A0A345PN18-F1
#
_entry.id   AF-A0A345PN18-F1
#
_cell.length_a   1.000
_cell.length_b   1.000
_cell.length_c   1.000
_cell.angle_alpha   90.00
_cell.angle_beta   90.00
_cell.angle_gamma   90.00
#
_symmetry.space_group_name_H-M   'P 1'
#
loop_
_entity.id
_entity.type
_entity.pdbx_description
1 polymer ?
#
loop_
_entity_poly.entity_id
_entity_poly.type
_entity_poly.pdbx_seq_one_letter_code
_entity_poly.pdbx_strand_id
1 'polypeptide(L)'
;MDQDKTWYKWDIIPWRKLEKKVFKLQKRIYQAEKRKDIKNVHKLQKLLLNSISAKLLAVRRVTQDNRGRKSAGIDGKANLNQEERIELAYSLDIKS
;
A
#
# COMPACT_ATOMS: atom_id res chain seq x y z
N MET A 1 -4.81 9.71 -25.92
CA MET A 1 -5.18 8.41 -25.30
C MET A 1 -4.04 8.00 -24.40
N ASP A 2 -4.29 8.00 -23.10
CA ASP A 2 -3.29 7.93 -22.03
C ASP A 2 -2.48 6.62 -22.07
N GLN A 3 -1.23 6.71 -22.52
CA GLN A 3 -0.23 5.66 -22.41
C GLN A 3 0.58 5.89 -21.13
N ASP A 4 0.11 5.37 -19.99
CA ASP A 4 0.99 5.06 -18.84
C ASP A 4 0.27 4.32 -17.69
N LYS A 5 -0.66 3.42 -18.01
CA LYS A 5 -1.19 2.45 -17.05
C LYS A 5 -0.48 1.11 -17.25
N THR A 6 0.80 1.05 -16.88
CA THR A 6 1.52 -0.22 -16.77
C THR A 6 1.00 -0.96 -15.53
N TRP A 7 -0.11 -1.68 -15.71
CA TRP A 7 -0.58 -2.62 -14.71
C TRP A 7 0.45 -3.75 -14.62
N TYR A 8 1.27 -3.76 -13.58
CA TYR A 8 2.04 -4.95 -13.26
C TYR A 8 1.04 -6.04 -12.89
N LYS A 9 1.05 -7.18 -13.59
CA LYS A 9 0.32 -8.37 -13.13
C LYS A 9 0.77 -8.68 -11.69
N TRP A 10 -0.15 -9.10 -10.84
CA TRP A 10 0.08 -9.24 -9.39
C TRP A 10 1.36 -10.05 -9.06
N ASP A 11 1.61 -11.10 -9.84
CA ASP A 11 2.75 -12.00 -9.64
C ASP A 11 4.11 -11.41 -10.07
N ILE A 12 4.11 -10.42 -10.97
CA ILE A 12 5.35 -9.78 -11.46
C ILE A 12 5.69 -8.49 -10.72
N ILE A 13 4.87 -8.10 -9.73
CA ILE A 13 5.15 -6.93 -8.90
C ILE A 13 6.51 -7.13 -8.20
N PRO A 14 7.44 -6.17 -8.30
CA PRO A 14 8.76 -6.31 -7.70
C PRO A 14 8.71 -6.03 -6.19
N TRP A 15 8.06 -6.89 -5.42
CA TRP A 15 7.71 -6.71 -4.01
C TRP A 15 8.84 -6.15 -3.14
N ARG A 16 10.05 -6.72 -3.26
CA ARG A 16 11.23 -6.26 -2.51
C ARG A 16 11.59 -4.80 -2.79
N LYS A 17 11.36 -4.29 -4.01
CA LYS A 17 11.58 -2.88 -4.35
C LYS A 17 10.52 -1.99 -3.68
N LEU A 18 9.27 -2.43 -3.65
CA LEU A 18 8.16 -1.71 -3.01
C LEU A 18 8.38 -1.64 -1.49
N GLU A 19 8.74 -2.76 -0.86
CA GLU A 19 9.09 -2.85 0.56
C GLU A 19 10.22 -1.89 0.92
N LYS A 20 11.30 -1.87 0.11
CA LYS A 20 12.42 -0.95 0.33
C LYS A 20 12.00 0.52 0.23
N LYS A 21 11.10 0.87 -0.69
CA LYS A 21 10.56 2.25 -0.80
C LYS A 21 9.75 2.63 0.44
N VAL A 22 8.84 1.77 0.87
CA VAL A 22 7.99 1.98 2.06
C VAL A 22 8.83 2.06 3.33
N PHE A 23 9.78 1.15 3.52
CA PHE A 23 10.69 1.14 4.66
C PHE A 23 11.50 2.43 4.77
N LYS A 24 12.04 2.94 3.66
CA LYS A 24 12.75 4.24 3.65
C LYS A 24 11.83 5.39 4.10
N LEU A 25 10.58 5.39 3.66
CA LEU A 25 9.62 6.43 4.04
C LEU A 25 9.24 6.34 5.52
N GLN A 26 8.97 5.14 6.04
CA GLN A 26 8.75 4.88 7.46
C GLN A 26 9.94 5.33 8.31
N LYS A 27 11.18 5.05 7.87
CA LYS A 27 12.39 5.51 8.55
C LYS A 27 12.48 7.04 8.58
N ARG A 28 12.08 7.73 7.52
CA ARG A 28 12.03 9.21 7.49
C ARG A 28 10.99 9.76 8.46
N ILE A 29 9.83 9.12 8.58
CA ILE A 29 8.81 9.48 9.57
C ILE A 29 9.39 9.35 10.98
N TYR A 30 10.00 8.21 11.30
CA TYR A 30 10.65 7.98 12.60
C TYR A 30 11.73 9.03 12.91
N GLN A 31 12.56 9.37 11.93
CA GLN A 31 13.59 10.41 12.11
C GLN A 31 13.01 11.81 12.31
N ALA A 32 11.89 12.15 11.65
CA ALA A 32 11.21 13.43 11.83
C ALA A 32 10.55 13.52 13.21
N GLU A 33 9.92 12.42 13.66
CA GLU A 33 9.35 12.29 15.00
C GLU A 33 10.41 12.45 16.09
N LYS A 34 11.56 11.79 15.96
CA LYS A 34 12.70 11.94 16.88
C LYS A 34 13.21 13.38 16.99
N ARG A 35 13.08 14.18 15.92
CA ARG A 35 13.43 15.62 15.91
C ARG A 35 12.27 16.54 16.37
N LYS A 36 11.12 15.97 16.77
CA LYS A 36 9.88 16.68 17.10
C LYS A 36 9.35 17.57 15.96
N ASP A 37 9.67 17.20 14.72
CA ASP A 37 9.24 17.93 13.52
C ASP A 37 7.86 17.43 13.05
N ILE A 38 6.82 17.83 13.80
CA ILE A 38 5.44 17.34 13.61
C ILE A 38 4.91 17.66 12.21
N LYS A 39 5.25 18.84 11.66
CA LYS A 39 4.83 19.23 10.32
C LYS A 39 5.36 18.24 9.27
N ASN A 40 6.63 17.86 9.36
CA ASN A 40 7.19 16.86 8.45
C ASN A 40 6.67 15.44 8.70
N VAL A 41 6.36 15.07 9.96
CA VAL A 41 5.70 13.80 10.26
C VAL A 41 4.38 13.69 9.50
N HIS A 42 3.49 14.68 9.61
CA HIS A 42 2.20 14.67 8.92
C HIS A 42 2.35 14.65 7.40
N LYS A 43 3.28 15.44 6.85
CA LYS A 43 3.56 15.44 5.40
C LYS A 43 4.03 14.07 4.90
N LEU A 44 4.92 13.42 5.65
CA LEU A 44 5.46 12.11 5.27
C LEU A 44 4.44 10.98 5.49
N GLN A 45 3.58 11.07 6.51
CA GLN A 45 2.45 10.16 6.68
C GLN A 45 1.45 10.28 5.53
N LYS A 46 1.07 11.51 5.13
CA LYS A 46 0.20 11.72 3.96
C LYS A 46 0.83 11.14 2.68
N LEU A 47 2.13 11.33 2.49
CA LEU A 47 2.87 10.72 1.38
C LEU A 47 2.84 9.17 1.44
N LEU A 48 2.96 8.59 2.64
CA LEU A 48 2.91 7.14 2.83
C LEU A 48 1.52 6.59 2.50
N LEU A 49 0.46 7.23 3.00
CA LEU A 49 -0.93 6.84 2.75
C LEU A 49 -1.30 6.91 1.26
N ASN A 50 -0.78 7.92 0.55
CA ASN A 50 -1.03 8.09 -0.89
C ASN A 50 -0.11 7.24 -1.79
N SER A 51 0.88 6.54 -1.21
CA SER A 51 1.84 5.75 -1.98
C SER A 51 1.22 4.46 -2.50
N ILE A 52 1.19 4.28 -3.82
CA ILE A 52 0.76 3.02 -4.44
C ILE A 52 1.58 1.81 -3.95
N SER A 53 2.88 2.02 -3.66
CA SER A 53 3.73 0.96 -3.10
C SER A 53 3.25 0.52 -1.72
N ALA A 54 2.76 1.45 -0.89
CA ALA A 54 2.20 1.12 0.42
C ALA A 54 0.83 0.44 0.29
N LYS A 55 -0.03 0.93 -0.60
CA LYS A 55 -1.35 0.36 -0.87
C LYS A 55 -1.26 -1.09 -1.38
N LEU A 56 -0.38 -1.37 -2.34
CA LEU A 56 -0.13 -2.73 -2.84
C LEU A 56 0.35 -3.69 -1.75
N LEU A 57 1.27 -3.25 -0.89
CA LEU A 57 1.74 -4.07 0.24
C LEU A 57 0.65 -4.30 1.28
N ALA A 58 -0.20 -3.31 1.53
CA ALA A 58 -1.34 -3.44 2.44
C ALA A 58 -2.35 -4.47 1.91
N VAL A 59 -2.72 -4.38 0.63
CA VAL A 59 -3.61 -5.35 -0.01
C VAL A 59 -3.00 -6.75 0.02
N ARG A 60 -1.70 -6.90 -0.30
CA ARG A 60 -1.02 -8.20 -0.24
C ARG A 60 -1.07 -8.79 1.16
N ARG A 61 -0.80 -7.97 2.18
CA ARG A 61 -0.83 -8.42 3.58
C ARG A 61 -2.21 -8.93 3.98
N VAL A 62 -3.26 -8.18 3.67
CA VAL A 62 -4.64 -8.53 4.02
C VAL A 62 -5.15 -9.75 3.25
N THR A 63 -4.83 -9.83 1.96
CA THR A 63 -5.40 -10.85 1.06
C THR A 63 -4.58 -12.13 0.96
N GLN A 64 -3.27 -12.09 1.23
CA GLN A 64 -2.38 -13.23 1.04
C GLN A 64 -1.62 -13.64 2.31
N ASP A 65 -1.06 -12.68 3.06
CA ASP A 65 -0.10 -13.02 4.12
C ASP A 65 -0.77 -13.20 5.50
N ASN A 66 -1.92 -12.57 5.74
CA ASN A 66 -2.63 -12.68 7.01
C ASN A 66 -3.26 -14.06 7.20
N ARG A 67 -3.13 -14.62 8.42
CA ARG A 67 -3.66 -15.95 8.78
C ARG A 67 -5.19 -16.08 8.58
N GLY A 68 -5.93 -14.97 8.67
CA GLY A 68 -7.38 -14.90 8.46
C GLY A 68 -7.83 -14.68 7.01
N ARG A 69 -6.95 -14.77 6.01
CA ARG A 69 -7.25 -14.47 4.58
C ARG A 69 -8.42 -15.26 3.96
N LYS A 70 -8.84 -16.36 4.58
CA LYS A 70 -9.94 -17.22 4.13
C LYS A 70 -11.30 -16.83 4.72
N SER A 71 -11.32 -15.92 5.68
CA SER A 71 -12.54 -15.42 6.31
C SER A 71 -13.04 -14.22 5.51
N ALA A 72 -14.30 -14.24 5.06
CA ALA A 72 -14.92 -13.04 4.53
C ALA A 72 -14.90 -11.95 5.62
N GLY A 73 -14.18 -10.86 5.36
CA GLY A 73 -14.18 -9.70 6.26
C GLY A 73 -15.53 -8.98 6.24
N ILE A 74 -15.57 -7.79 6.83
CA ILE A 74 -16.76 -6.92 6.87
C ILE A 74 -17.28 -6.61 5.46
N ASP A 75 -16.39 -6.55 4.47
CA ASP A 75 -16.72 -6.26 3.07
C ASP A 75 -17.32 -7.47 2.31
N GLY A 76 -17.49 -8.63 2.97
CA GLY A 76 -18.12 -9.83 2.40
C GLY A 76 -17.34 -10.53 1.28
N LYS A 77 -16.25 -9.94 0.78
CA LYS A 77 -15.41 -10.53 -0.28
C LYS A 77 -14.26 -11.35 0.32
N ALA A 78 -14.23 -12.64 -0.01
CA ALA A 78 -13.09 -13.53 0.22
C ALA A 78 -12.51 -13.97 -1.13
N ASN A 79 -11.24 -14.39 -1.16
CA ASN A 79 -10.56 -14.92 -2.35
C ASN A 79 -10.49 -13.98 -3.57
N LEU A 80 -10.17 -12.69 -3.36
CA LEU A 80 -9.92 -11.75 -4.45
C LEU A 80 -8.92 -12.33 -5.46
N ASN A 81 -9.23 -12.22 -6.76
CA ASN A 81 -8.32 -12.59 -7.84
C ASN A 81 -7.20 -11.53 -8.01
N GLN A 82 -6.25 -11.78 -8.90
CA GLN A 82 -5.10 -10.89 -9.08
C GLN A 82 -5.47 -9.49 -9.54
N GLU A 83 -6.44 -9.37 -10.44
CA GLU A 83 -6.90 -8.10 -11.00
C GLU A 83 -7.66 -7.29 -9.96
N GLU A 84 -8.56 -7.94 -9.21
CA GLU A 84 -9.31 -7.32 -8.12
C GLU A 84 -8.39 -6.78 -7.02
N ARG A 85 -7.28 -7.47 -6.72
CA ARG A 85 -6.29 -6.97 -5.75
C ARG A 85 -5.56 -5.73 -6.25
N ILE A 86 -5.22 -5.70 -7.53
CA ILE A 86 -4.60 -4.52 -8.14
C ILE A 86 -5.60 -3.37 -8.09
N GLU A 87 -6.82 -3.57 -8.60
CA GLU A 87 -7.86 -2.56 -8.61
C GLU A 87 -8.13 -2.00 -7.21
N LEU A 88 -8.24 -2.88 -6.20
CA LEU A 88 -8.37 -2.49 -4.81
C LEU A 88 -7.22 -1.59 -4.35
N ALA A 89 -5.97 -1.94 -4.66
CA ALA A 89 -4.83 -1.12 -4.27
C ALA A 89 -4.85 0.29 -4.89
N TYR A 90 -5.41 0.44 -6.11
CA TYR A 90 -5.53 1.74 -6.76
C TYR A 90 -6.78 2.51 -6.32
N SER A 91 -7.85 1.83 -5.92
CA SER A 91 -9.10 2.46 -5.45
C SER A 91 -9.06 2.89 -3.99
N LEU A 92 -8.12 2.37 -3.19
CA LEU A 92 -7.88 2.80 -1.82
C LEU A 92 -7.45 4.27 -1.79
N ASP A 93 -8.39 5.20 -1.70
CA ASP A 93 -8.12 6.61 -1.52
C ASP A 93 -8.60 7.05 -0.14
N ILE A 94 -7.69 7.64 0.64
CA ILE A 94 -8.01 8.19 1.95
C ILE A 94 -8.29 9.66 1.72
N LYS A 95 -9.56 10.06 1.79
CA LYS A 95 -9.94 11.48 1.79
C LYS A 95 -9.16 12.18 2.91
N SER A 96 -8.27 13.08 2.50
CA SER A 96 -7.38 13.84 3.40
C SER A 96 -7.92 15.21 3.70
#